data_AF-A0A550CM28-F1
#
_entry.id   AF-A0A550CM28-F1
#
_cell.length_a   1.000
_cell.length_b   1.000
_cell.length_c   1.000
_cell.angle_alpha   90.00
_cell.angle_beta   90.00
_cell.angle_gamma   90.00
#
_symmetry.space_group_name_H-M   'P 1'
#
loop_
_entity.id
_entity.type
_entity.pdbx_description
1 polymer ?
#
loop_
_entity_poly.entity_id
_entity_poly.type
_entity_poly.pdbx_seq_one_letter_code
_entity_poly.pdbx_strand_id
1 'polypeptide(L)'
;MSLLDVHWDTGIQKMWCLSRNAHPVPEHLRAAFVRPLIPGERRGKPRVYVAEFGLVDSCSHHPVILKFAWNEAERAGLDRELAFYENELLLLQGRVVPTVYGYFDGSDASSGRGCSVLVMEYCASGPARSVEYHHPDVQSVLARILSTNISVYELLEDEHFVRTSCGDLRVVGFARAKKADVQAKAANSAPTSSNSSYSQDPRYCSRYGHPLAVCATIGLTAQRAGVNALRYETDDSTF
;
A
#
# COMPACT_ATOMS: atom_id res chain seq x y z
N MET A 1 3.74 9.79 -23.50
CA MET A 1 4.64 9.16 -22.51
C MET A 1 5.14 10.27 -21.59
N SER A 2 4.84 10.21 -20.30
CA SER A 2 5.32 11.22 -19.34
C SER A 2 6.82 11.06 -19.09
N LEU A 3 7.50 12.18 -18.86
CA LEU A 3 8.93 12.28 -18.56
C LEU A 3 9.08 12.75 -17.11
N LEU A 4 9.98 12.14 -16.35
CA LEU A 4 10.35 12.54 -15.00
C LEU A 4 11.83 12.95 -14.98
N ASP A 5 12.08 14.21 -14.63
CA ASP A 5 13.43 14.71 -14.33
C ASP A 5 13.68 14.63 -12.83
N VAL A 6 14.59 13.75 -12.41
CA VAL A 6 15.04 13.63 -11.02
C VAL A 6 16.30 14.46 -10.84
N HIS A 7 16.22 15.53 -10.05
CA HIS A 7 17.33 16.44 -9.77
C HIS A 7 18.11 15.96 -8.55
N TRP A 8 19.32 15.49 -8.79
CA TRP A 8 20.32 15.17 -7.80
C TRP A 8 21.28 16.35 -7.61
N ASP A 9 22.04 16.35 -6.51
CA ASP A 9 23.13 17.31 -6.30
C ASP A 9 24.21 17.23 -7.40
N THR A 10 24.34 16.06 -8.04
CA THR A 10 25.34 15.79 -9.08
C THR A 10 24.83 15.96 -10.51
N GLY A 11 23.54 16.25 -10.71
CA GLY A 11 22.96 16.39 -12.05
C GLY A 11 21.52 15.94 -12.17
N ILE A 12 21.02 15.88 -13.40
CA ILE A 12 19.63 15.51 -13.71
C ILE A 12 19.59 14.11 -14.29
N GLN A 13 18.75 13.24 -13.72
CA GLN A 13 18.46 11.92 -14.24
C GLN A 13 17.08 11.93 -14.90
N LYS A 14 17.04 11.63 -16.19
CA LYS A 14 15.78 11.54 -16.95
C LYS A 14 15.22 10.13 -16.90
N MET A 15 13.93 10.01 -16.64
CA MET A 15 13.21 8.74 -16.52
C MET A 15 11.89 8.81 -17.28
N TRP A 16 11.44 7.71 -17.86
CA TRP A 16 10.25 7.64 -18.69
C TRP A 16 9.17 6.78 -18.06
N CYS A 17 7.93 7.25 -18.08
CA CYS A 17 6.80 6.54 -17.46
C CYS A 17 6.51 5.21 -18.19
N LEU A 18 6.44 4.12 -17.43
CA LEU A 18 6.09 2.80 -17.92
C LEU A 18 4.65 2.39 -17.65
N SER A 19 3.92 3.08 -16.77
CA SER A 19 2.56 2.68 -16.43
C SER A 19 1.67 2.79 -17.67
N ARG A 20 1.02 1.68 -18.05
CA ARG A 20 0.04 1.65 -19.15
C ARG A 20 -1.27 2.34 -18.78
N ASN A 21 -1.51 2.50 -17.48
CA ASN A 21 -2.65 3.21 -16.92
C ASN A 21 -2.32 4.69 -16.65
N ALA A 22 -1.16 5.17 -17.11
CA ALA A 22 -0.78 6.56 -16.94
C ALA A 22 -1.83 7.51 -17.54
N HIS A 23 -1.96 8.67 -16.90
CA HIS A 23 -2.85 9.74 -17.35
C HIS A 23 -2.76 9.97 -18.87
N PRO A 24 -3.88 10.27 -19.55
CA PRO A 24 -3.95 10.36 -21.01
C PRO A 24 -3.10 11.50 -21.59
N VAL A 25 -2.66 12.45 -20.76
CA VAL A 25 -1.81 13.57 -21.17
C VAL A 25 -0.37 13.27 -20.74
N PRO A 26 0.58 13.19 -21.68
CA PRO A 26 2.00 13.17 -21.35
C PRO A 26 2.38 14.40 -20.54
N GLU A 27 2.92 14.18 -19.35
CA GLU A 27 3.36 15.27 -18.46
C GLU A 27 4.89 15.29 -18.35
N HIS A 28 5.45 16.49 -18.28
CA HIS A 28 6.85 16.68 -17.90
C HIS A 28 6.91 17.00 -16.42
N LEU A 29 7.27 15.98 -15.65
CA LEU A 29 7.33 15.97 -14.21
C LEU A 29 8.76 16.20 -13.75
N ARG A 30 8.87 16.78 -12.55
CA ARG A 30 10.13 17.05 -11.86
C ARG A 30 10.07 16.46 -10.46
N ALA A 31 11.15 15.84 -10.03
CA ALA A 31 11.41 15.52 -8.63
C ALA A 31 12.71 16.20 -8.19
N ALA A 32 12.66 17.12 -7.23
CA ALA A 32 13.81 17.91 -6.78
C ALA A 32 14.04 17.79 -5.27
N PHE A 33 15.19 18.30 -4.79
CA PHE A 33 15.60 18.24 -3.38
C PHE A 33 15.63 16.81 -2.83
N VAL A 34 16.11 15.89 -3.65
CA VAL A 34 16.09 14.45 -3.38
C VAL A 34 17.02 14.13 -2.23
N ARG A 35 16.48 13.59 -1.13
CA ARG A 35 17.25 13.20 0.06
C ARG A 35 16.86 11.82 0.57
N PRO A 36 17.80 11.01 1.09
CA PRO A 36 17.47 9.71 1.65
C PRO A 36 16.45 9.82 2.80
N LEU A 37 15.45 8.94 2.84
CA LEU A 37 14.47 8.92 3.93
C LEU A 37 15.10 8.48 5.26
N ILE A 38 15.98 7.47 5.21
CA ILE A 38 16.75 6.98 6.36
C ILE A 38 18.22 7.40 6.17
N PRO A 39 18.71 8.39 6.95
CA PRO A 39 20.10 8.82 6.87
C PRO A 39 21.05 7.69 7.29
N GLY A 40 22.13 7.50 6.52
CA GLY A 40 23.24 6.63 6.94
C GLY A 40 23.01 5.13 6.75
N GLU A 41 22.18 4.70 5.81
CA GLU A 41 22.08 3.30 5.37
C GLU A 41 23.48 2.80 4.93
N ARG A 42 24.17 2.09 5.82
CA ARG A 42 25.66 2.00 5.83
C ARG A 42 26.29 1.17 4.71
N ARG A 43 25.51 0.59 3.78
CA ARG A 43 26.05 -0.21 2.66
C ARG A 43 25.14 -0.13 1.44
N GLY A 44 25.45 0.79 0.51
CA GLY A 44 24.80 0.88 -0.79
C GLY A 44 24.11 2.22 -1.06
N LYS A 45 23.52 2.35 -2.25
CA LYS A 45 22.66 3.49 -2.58
C LYS A 45 21.34 3.33 -1.82
N PRO A 46 20.86 4.36 -1.08
CA PRO A 46 19.56 4.31 -0.45
C PRO A 46 18.47 3.94 -1.44
N ARG A 47 17.46 3.21 -0.97
CA ARG A 47 16.34 2.77 -1.84
C ARG A 47 15.14 3.70 -1.77
N VAL A 48 15.04 4.51 -0.73
CA VAL A 48 13.88 5.38 -0.49
C VAL A 48 14.34 6.80 -0.25
N TYR A 49 13.83 7.72 -1.05
CA TYR A 49 14.12 9.15 -0.96
C TYR A 49 12.83 9.94 -0.77
N VAL A 50 12.97 11.13 -0.21
CA VAL A 50 11.94 12.17 -0.21
C VAL A 50 12.33 13.21 -1.26
N ALA A 51 11.36 13.72 -2.01
CA ALA A 51 11.57 14.78 -3.00
C ALA A 51 10.35 15.71 -3.08
N GLU A 52 10.55 16.92 -3.59
CA GLU A 52 9.46 17.81 -4.04
C GLU A 52 9.09 17.46 -5.48
N PHE A 53 7.81 17.21 -5.74
CA PHE A 53 7.31 16.69 -7.01
C PHE A 53 6.18 17.52 -7.60
N GLY A 54 6.18 17.64 -8.92
CA GLY A 54 5.10 18.24 -9.70
C GLY A 54 5.55 18.52 -11.13
N LEU A 55 4.77 19.31 -11.87
CA LEU A 55 5.12 19.71 -13.23
C LEU A 55 6.35 20.64 -13.24
N VAL A 56 7.19 20.53 -14.27
CA VAL A 56 8.43 21.34 -14.42
C VAL A 56 8.15 22.84 -14.35
N ASP A 57 7.08 23.30 -14.99
CA ASP A 57 6.71 24.72 -15.07
C ASP A 57 5.65 25.14 -14.03
N SER A 58 5.33 24.26 -13.07
CA SER A 58 4.36 24.56 -12.01
C SER A 58 5.05 25.18 -10.79
N CYS A 59 4.35 26.12 -10.14
CA CYS A 59 4.74 26.64 -8.82
C CYS A 59 4.23 25.75 -7.66
N SER A 60 3.34 24.81 -7.96
CA SER A 60 2.78 23.86 -7.00
C SER A 60 3.58 22.56 -7.06
N HIS A 61 4.45 22.36 -6.07
CA HIS A 61 5.11 21.09 -5.80
C HIS A 61 4.63 20.55 -4.46
N HIS A 62 4.65 19.23 -4.31
CA HIS A 62 4.32 18.58 -3.06
C HIS A 62 5.33 17.46 -2.75
N PRO A 63 5.52 17.13 -1.46
CA PRO A 63 6.47 16.09 -1.09
C PRO A 63 5.97 14.72 -1.54
N VAL A 64 6.90 13.88 -2.01
CA VAL A 64 6.67 12.50 -2.42
C VAL A 64 7.77 11.58 -1.90
N ILE A 65 7.48 10.28 -1.89
CA ILE A 65 8.47 9.21 -1.76
C ILE A 65 8.89 8.73 -3.14
N LEU A 66 10.20 8.62 -3.35
CA LEU A 66 10.81 7.95 -4.49
C LEU A 66 11.41 6.63 -4.01
N LYS A 67 10.80 5.51 -4.41
CA LYS A 67 11.31 4.17 -4.12
C LYS A 67 12.05 3.62 -5.34
N PHE A 68 13.37 3.59 -5.27
CA PHE A 68 14.25 3.13 -6.34
C PHE A 68 14.52 1.62 -6.28
N ALA A 69 14.65 1.06 -7.47
CA ALA A 69 15.27 -0.23 -7.74
C ALA A 69 16.52 -0.01 -8.60
N TRP A 70 17.68 -0.35 -8.06
CA TRP A 70 19.00 -0.12 -8.69
C TRP A 70 19.54 -1.34 -9.43
N ASN A 71 18.88 -2.48 -9.30
CA ASN A 71 19.23 -3.74 -9.97
C ASN A 71 17.98 -4.56 -10.29
N GLU A 72 18.16 -5.61 -11.08
CA GLU A 72 17.07 -6.45 -11.58
C GLU A 72 16.26 -7.14 -10.46
N ALA A 73 16.93 -7.58 -9.39
CA ALA A 73 16.26 -8.24 -8.28
C ALA A 73 15.36 -7.24 -7.50
N GLU A 74 15.85 -6.02 -7.28
CA GLU A 74 15.06 -4.95 -6.69
C GLU A 74 13.90 -4.53 -7.59
N ARG A 75 14.13 -4.48 -8.91
CA ARG A 75 13.12 -4.15 -9.91
C ARG A 75 11.99 -5.17 -9.90
N ALA A 76 12.31 -6.47 -9.88
CA ALA A 76 11.30 -7.53 -9.75
C ALA A 76 10.50 -7.45 -8.44
N GLY A 77 11.08 -6.90 -7.37
CA GLY A 77 10.35 -6.59 -6.13
C GLY A 77 9.40 -5.41 -6.30
N LEU A 78 9.87 -4.35 -6.97
CA LEU A 78 9.12 -3.12 -7.20
C LEU A 78 7.96 -3.33 -8.20
N ASP A 79 8.17 -4.11 -9.27
CA ASP A 79 7.15 -4.50 -10.25
C ASP A 79 6.00 -5.28 -9.58
N ARG A 80 6.34 -6.22 -8.68
CA ARG A 80 5.33 -6.96 -7.90
C ARG A 80 4.53 -6.04 -6.98
N GLU A 81 5.21 -5.09 -6.32
CA GLU A 81 4.54 -4.11 -5.47
C GLU A 81 3.61 -3.19 -6.26
N LEU A 82 4.07 -2.67 -7.40
CA LEU A 82 3.26 -1.87 -8.31
C LEU A 82 2.02 -2.62 -8.77
N ALA A 83 2.14 -3.90 -9.10
CA ALA A 83 1.00 -4.71 -9.51
C ALA A 83 -0.11 -4.75 -8.44
N PHE A 84 0.23 -4.80 -7.15
CA PHE A 84 -0.77 -4.70 -6.08
C PHE A 84 -1.43 -3.31 -6.03
N TYR A 85 -0.65 -2.24 -6.22
CA TYR A 85 -1.19 -0.88 -6.24
C TYR A 85 -2.15 -0.63 -7.42
N GLU A 86 -1.81 -1.14 -8.60
CA GLU A 86 -2.61 -0.94 -9.82
C GLU A 86 -3.86 -1.83 -9.87
N ASN A 87 -3.81 -3.03 -9.29
CA ASN A 87 -4.90 -4.00 -9.40
C ASN A 87 -5.75 -4.10 -8.12
N GLU A 88 -5.17 -4.59 -7.02
CA GLU A 88 -5.94 -4.90 -5.82
C GLU A 88 -6.18 -3.71 -4.88
N LEU A 89 -5.26 -2.73 -4.86
CA LEU A 89 -5.27 -1.62 -3.89
C LEU A 89 -5.73 -0.29 -4.48
N LEU A 90 -6.09 -0.25 -5.77
CA LEU A 90 -6.43 1.00 -6.47
C LEU A 90 -7.48 1.83 -5.73
N LEU A 91 -8.55 1.19 -5.24
CA LEU A 91 -9.65 1.85 -4.52
C LEU A 91 -9.29 2.26 -3.08
N LEU A 92 -8.14 1.81 -2.58
CA LEU A 92 -7.65 2.07 -1.23
C LEU A 92 -6.57 3.17 -1.18
N GLN A 93 -6.06 3.59 -2.34
CA GLN A 93 -5.06 4.64 -2.44
C GLN A 93 -5.56 5.98 -1.88
N GLY A 94 -4.69 6.70 -1.17
CA GLY A 94 -4.98 7.94 -0.47
C GLY A 94 -5.86 7.80 0.78
N ARG A 95 -6.28 6.58 1.13
CA ARG A 95 -7.15 6.30 2.28
C ARG A 95 -6.54 5.31 3.26
N VAL A 96 -6.05 4.18 2.74
CA VAL A 96 -5.53 3.06 3.53
C VAL A 96 -4.11 2.73 3.11
N VAL A 97 -3.77 2.96 1.85
CA VAL A 97 -2.41 2.86 1.32
C VAL A 97 -2.02 4.18 0.65
N PRO A 98 -0.74 4.48 0.47
CA PRO A 98 -0.30 5.68 -0.24
C PRO A 98 -0.84 5.76 -1.66
N THR A 99 -1.11 6.98 -2.13
CA THR A 99 -1.32 7.23 -3.56
C THR A 99 -0.05 6.95 -4.37
N VAL A 100 -0.15 6.27 -5.50
CA VAL A 100 0.93 6.08 -6.48
C VAL A 100 0.75 7.09 -7.60
N TYR A 101 1.74 7.97 -7.77
CA TYR A 101 1.73 8.99 -8.82
C TYR A 101 2.32 8.50 -10.13
N GLY A 102 3.16 7.46 -10.10
CA GLY A 102 3.66 6.82 -11.31
C GLY A 102 4.83 5.88 -11.10
N TYR A 103 5.15 5.16 -12.16
CA TYR A 103 6.29 4.24 -12.24
C TYR A 103 7.13 4.58 -13.47
N PHE A 104 8.41 4.83 -13.26
CA PHE A 104 9.32 5.34 -14.29
C PHE A 104 10.58 4.50 -14.37
N ASP A 105 11.07 4.31 -15.59
CA ASP A 105 12.34 3.65 -15.89
C ASP A 105 13.36 4.65 -16.38
N GLY A 106 14.62 4.42 -16.08
CA GLY A 106 15.71 5.25 -16.58
C GLY A 106 17.05 4.55 -16.46
N SER A 107 18.10 5.35 -16.56
CA SER A 107 19.46 4.91 -16.25
C SER A 107 20.01 5.79 -15.15
N ASP A 108 20.70 5.19 -14.20
CA ASP A 108 21.42 5.90 -13.13
C ASP A 108 22.46 6.83 -13.76
N ALA A 109 22.35 8.12 -13.48
CA ALA A 109 23.21 9.15 -14.08
C ALA A 109 24.70 8.91 -13.81
N SER A 110 25.04 8.24 -12.70
CA SER A 110 26.43 8.00 -12.32
C SER A 110 27.05 6.75 -12.94
N SER A 111 26.27 5.67 -13.10
CA SER A 111 26.78 4.36 -13.55
C SER A 111 26.31 3.96 -14.94
N GLY A 112 25.32 4.65 -15.50
CA GLY A 112 24.66 4.28 -16.75
C GLY A 112 23.83 2.98 -16.66
N ARG A 113 23.73 2.35 -15.48
CA ARG A 113 22.95 1.12 -15.29
C ARG A 113 21.46 1.44 -15.25
N GLY A 114 20.64 0.53 -15.78
CA GLY A 114 19.19 0.64 -15.71
C GLY A 114 18.69 0.69 -14.28
N CYS A 115 17.69 1.53 -14.02
CA CYS A 115 17.02 1.63 -12.72
C CYS A 115 15.55 2.04 -12.91
N SER A 116 14.74 1.73 -11.91
CA SER A 116 13.31 2.04 -11.90
C SER A 116 12.95 2.80 -10.62
N VAL A 117 11.92 3.64 -10.69
CA VAL A 117 11.42 4.40 -9.53
C VAL A 117 9.90 4.35 -9.48
N LEU A 118 9.39 4.07 -8.27
CA LEU A 118 7.99 4.20 -7.92
C LEU A 118 7.80 5.51 -7.13
N VAL A 119 6.93 6.39 -7.62
CA VAL A 119 6.64 7.69 -7.02
C VAL A 119 5.34 7.60 -6.23
N MET A 120 5.38 7.93 -4.94
CA MET A 120 4.27 7.69 -4.01
C MET A 120 4.02 8.89 -3.08
N GLU A 121 2.84 8.95 -2.47
CA GLU A 121 2.46 9.89 -1.42
C GLU A 121 3.48 9.87 -0.26
N TYR A 122 3.90 11.07 0.17
CA TYR A 122 4.75 11.23 1.34
C TYR A 122 3.97 11.17 2.65
N CYS A 123 4.24 10.15 3.46
CA CYS A 123 3.68 9.99 4.80
C CYS A 123 4.64 10.56 5.85
N ALA A 124 4.41 11.83 6.23
CA ALA A 124 5.37 12.68 6.94
C ALA A 124 5.93 12.15 8.27
N SER A 125 5.22 11.25 8.96
CA SER A 125 5.58 10.85 10.33
C SER A 125 6.50 9.63 10.40
N GLY A 126 6.87 9.03 9.26
CA GLY A 126 7.63 7.78 9.24
C GLY A 126 6.85 6.60 9.83
N PRO A 127 7.54 5.50 10.21
CA PRO A 127 6.92 4.34 10.83
C PRO A 127 6.20 4.68 12.13
N ALA A 128 4.98 4.17 12.28
CA ALA A 128 4.21 4.26 13.51
C ALA A 128 4.93 3.45 14.59
N ARG A 129 5.59 4.14 15.53
CA ARG A 129 6.24 3.47 16.67
C ARG A 129 5.16 2.92 17.58
N SER A 130 5.16 1.60 17.84
CA SER A 130 4.22 0.91 18.72
C SER A 130 2.77 0.99 18.21
N VAL A 131 2.46 0.19 17.19
CA VAL A 131 1.09 0.09 16.66
C VAL A 131 0.21 -0.64 17.67
N GLU A 132 -0.76 0.06 18.26
CA GLU A 132 -1.76 -0.58 19.09
C GLU A 132 -2.83 -1.25 18.20
N TYR A 133 -2.70 -2.56 18.00
CA TYR A 133 -3.61 -3.33 17.12
C TYR A 133 -5.08 -3.34 17.57
N HIS A 134 -5.35 -2.97 18.83
CA HIS A 134 -6.71 -2.81 19.34
C HIS A 134 -7.28 -1.41 19.08
N HIS A 135 -6.48 -0.47 18.58
CA HIS A 135 -6.95 0.86 18.22
C HIS A 135 -7.94 0.78 17.04
N PRO A 136 -9.11 1.43 17.11
CA PRO A 136 -10.14 1.37 16.07
C PRO A 136 -9.63 1.70 14.65
N ASP A 137 -8.74 2.69 14.53
CA ASP A 137 -8.15 3.08 13.24
C ASP A 137 -7.34 1.96 12.59
N VAL A 138 -6.52 1.26 13.39
CA VAL A 138 -5.70 0.14 12.90
C VAL A 138 -6.60 -1.01 12.44
N GLN A 139 -7.63 -1.33 13.23
CA GLN A 139 -8.60 -2.36 12.88
C GLN A 139 -9.38 -2.03 11.60
N SER A 140 -9.79 -0.77 11.44
CA SER A 140 -10.47 -0.28 10.24
C SER A 140 -9.60 -0.40 8.99
N VAL A 141 -8.33 0.01 9.09
CA VAL A 141 -7.32 -0.14 8.02
C VAL A 141 -7.10 -1.60 7.66
N LEU A 142 -6.88 -2.46 8.66
CA LEU A 142 -6.67 -3.89 8.47
C LEU A 142 -7.89 -4.56 7.84
N ALA A 143 -9.11 -4.25 8.31
CA ALA A 143 -10.34 -4.80 7.74
C ALA A 143 -10.48 -4.45 6.25
N ARG A 144 -10.13 -3.21 5.86
CA ARG A 144 -10.14 -2.79 4.46
C ARG A 144 -9.11 -3.54 3.61
N ILE A 145 -7.89 -3.73 4.10
CA ILE A 145 -6.88 -4.53 3.38
C ILE A 145 -7.29 -6.00 3.28
N LEU A 146 -7.80 -6.60 4.36
CA LEU A 146 -8.22 -7.99 4.34
C LEU A 146 -9.42 -8.22 3.40
N SER A 147 -10.26 -7.20 3.20
CA SER A 147 -11.38 -7.27 2.24
C SER A 147 -10.95 -7.39 0.78
N THR A 148 -9.70 -7.06 0.43
CA THR A 148 -9.17 -7.18 -0.94
C THR A 148 -8.57 -8.56 -1.24
N ASN A 149 -8.72 -9.53 -0.34
CA ASN A 149 -8.12 -10.87 -0.42
C ASN A 149 -6.59 -10.82 -0.55
N ILE A 150 -5.93 -9.81 0.01
CA ILE A 150 -4.48 -9.76 0.09
C ILE A 150 -4.06 -10.33 1.44
N SER A 151 -3.22 -11.37 1.40
CA SER A 151 -2.41 -11.77 2.55
C SER A 151 -1.10 -11.00 2.51
N VAL A 152 -0.85 -10.18 3.51
CA VAL A 152 0.50 -9.67 3.76
C VAL A 152 0.97 -10.44 4.99
N TYR A 153 1.90 -11.37 4.78
CA TYR A 153 2.45 -12.20 5.87
C TYR A 153 3.05 -11.35 7.00
N GLU A 154 3.42 -10.10 6.70
CA GLU A 154 4.13 -9.17 7.58
C GLU A 154 3.31 -7.90 7.87
N LEU A 155 1.99 -7.87 7.59
CA LEU A 155 1.13 -6.70 7.85
C LEU A 155 1.09 -6.25 9.32
N LEU A 156 1.64 -7.07 10.23
CA LEU A 156 1.68 -6.83 11.67
C LEU A 156 3.08 -6.41 12.15
N GLU A 157 3.99 -6.07 11.24
CA GLU A 157 5.21 -5.38 11.65
C GLU A 157 4.96 -3.87 11.63
N ASP A 158 5.32 -3.21 12.74
CA ASP A 158 5.10 -1.78 12.95
C ASP A 158 5.71 -0.91 11.83
N GLU A 159 6.72 -1.41 11.13
CA GLU A 159 7.37 -0.74 10.00
C GLU A 159 6.49 -0.58 8.76
N HIS A 160 5.41 -1.37 8.64
CA HIS A 160 4.47 -1.26 7.53
C HIS A 160 3.40 -0.21 7.74
N PHE A 161 3.27 0.34 8.94
CA PHE A 161 2.32 1.39 9.24
C PHE A 161 3.03 2.73 9.27
N VAL A 162 2.58 3.67 8.45
CA VAL A 162 3.10 5.04 8.44
C VAL A 162 1.97 6.02 8.67
N ARG A 163 2.26 7.14 9.32
CA ARG A 163 1.27 8.22 9.52
C ARG A 163 1.49 9.37 8.54
N THR A 164 0.41 9.89 8.00
CA THR A 164 0.41 11.13 7.21
C THR A 164 0.63 12.35 8.12
N SER A 165 0.76 13.54 7.53
CA SER A 165 0.83 14.79 8.29
C SER A 165 -0.47 15.13 9.03
N CYS A 166 -1.62 14.63 8.57
CA CYS A 166 -2.91 14.77 9.26
C CYS A 166 -3.16 13.70 10.32
N GLY A 167 -2.23 12.75 10.52
CA GLY A 167 -2.32 11.71 11.53
C GLY A 167 -2.99 10.41 11.06
N ASP A 168 -3.52 10.38 9.83
CA ASP A 168 -4.11 9.17 9.24
C ASP A 168 -3.06 8.07 9.07
N LEU A 169 -3.50 6.82 9.19
CA LEU A 169 -2.66 5.65 9.01
C LEU A 169 -2.67 5.19 7.54
N ARG A 170 -1.50 4.80 7.04
CA ARG A 170 -1.31 4.13 5.75
C ARG A 170 -0.50 2.85 5.94
N VAL A 171 -0.82 1.83 5.16
CA VAL A 171 -0.05 0.59 5.06
C VAL A 171 0.89 0.67 3.86
N VAL A 172 2.15 0.28 4.03
CA VAL A 172 3.20 0.28 2.99
C VAL A 172 3.91 -1.07 2.89
N GLY A 173 4.68 -1.29 1.82
CA GLY A 173 5.58 -2.44 1.70
C GLY A 173 4.94 -3.71 1.13
N PHE A 174 4.26 -3.60 -0.02
CA PHE A 174 3.54 -4.74 -0.63
C PHE A 174 4.39 -5.64 -1.53
N ALA A 175 5.71 -5.44 -1.61
CA ALA A 175 6.62 -6.25 -2.44
C ALA A 175 6.60 -7.76 -2.13
N ARG A 176 6.18 -8.13 -0.90
CA ARG A 176 6.07 -9.52 -0.43
C ARG A 176 4.63 -9.97 -0.22
N ALA A 177 3.65 -9.12 -0.55
CA ALA A 177 2.24 -9.48 -0.44
C ALA A 177 1.90 -10.64 -1.40
N LYS A 178 0.86 -11.40 -1.03
CA LYS A 178 0.35 -12.52 -1.82
C LYS A 178 -1.17 -12.45 -1.84
N LYS A 179 -1.77 -12.76 -2.98
CA LYS A 179 -3.22 -12.93 -3.07
C LYS A 179 -3.62 -14.19 -2.31
N ALA A 180 -4.59 -14.07 -1.41
CA ALA A 180 -5.16 -15.22 -0.73
C ALA A 180 -5.96 -16.04 -1.74
N ASP A 181 -5.58 -17.30 -1.92
CA ASP A 181 -6.37 -18.23 -2.71
C ASP A 181 -7.59 -18.68 -1.88
N VAL A 182 -8.68 -17.94 -2.02
CA VAL A 182 -9.95 -18.22 -1.33
C VAL A 182 -10.60 -19.49 -1.88
N GLN A 183 -10.35 -19.84 -3.16
CA GLN A 183 -10.95 -21.01 -3.80
C GLN A 183 -10.28 -22.31 -3.34
N ALA A 184 -8.94 -22.34 -3.22
CA ALA A 184 -8.24 -23.51 -2.71
C ALA A 184 -8.58 -23.83 -1.24
N LYS A 185 -8.88 -22.80 -0.43
CA LYS A 185 -9.31 -23.02 0.96
C LYS A 185 -10.73 -23.57 1.06
N ALA A 186 -11.67 -23.09 0.24
CA ALA A 186 -13.04 -23.60 0.26
C ALA A 186 -13.11 -25.08 -0.13
N ALA A 187 -12.30 -25.52 -1.11
CA ALA A 187 -12.24 -26.92 -1.54
C ALA A 187 -11.72 -27.87 -0.45
N ASN A 188 -10.80 -27.41 0.39
CA ASN A 188 -10.22 -28.20 1.49
C ASN A 188 -11.02 -28.11 2.80
N SER A 189 -12.03 -27.23 2.86
CA SER A 189 -12.88 -27.02 4.04
C SER A 189 -14.22 -27.73 3.94
N ALA A 190 -14.39 -28.64 2.95
CA ALA A 190 -15.61 -29.44 2.84
C ALA A 190 -15.86 -30.13 4.18
N PRO A 191 -17.02 -29.90 4.82
CA PRO A 191 -17.30 -30.42 6.14
C PRO A 191 -17.27 -31.94 6.05
N THR A 192 -16.23 -32.55 6.63
CA THR A 192 -16.23 -33.98 6.88
C THR A 192 -17.34 -34.18 7.89
N SER A 193 -18.50 -34.62 7.41
CA SER A 193 -19.64 -35.00 8.24
C SER A 193 -19.29 -36.27 9.01
N SER A 194 -18.37 -36.17 9.97
CA SER A 194 -18.20 -37.20 10.99
C SER A 194 -19.33 -36.97 12.00
N ASN A 195 -20.37 -37.79 11.86
CA ASN A 195 -21.33 -38.07 12.93
C ASN A 195 -20.56 -38.51 14.17
N SER A 196 -20.18 -37.57 15.05
CA SER A 196 -19.79 -37.89 16.41
C SER A 196 -20.93 -37.52 17.34
N SER A 197 -21.70 -38.54 17.71
CA SER A 197 -22.58 -38.54 18.87
C SER A 197 -21.74 -38.23 20.13
N TYR A 198 -21.64 -36.96 20.51
CA TYR A 198 -21.05 -36.57 21.79
C TYR A 198 -22.15 -36.15 22.75
N SER A 199 -22.24 -36.97 23.80
CA SER A 199 -23.03 -36.80 25.02
C SER A 199 -22.90 -35.39 25.60
N GLN A 200 -24.03 -34.81 25.99
CA GLN A 200 -24.11 -33.57 26.74
C GLN A 200 -23.51 -33.77 28.14
N ASP A 201 -22.33 -33.19 28.41
CA ASP A 201 -21.84 -33.00 29.77
C ASP A 201 -21.65 -31.48 30.04
N PRO A 202 -22.52 -30.85 30.85
CA PRO A 202 -22.61 -29.39 30.97
C PRO A 202 -21.57 -28.74 31.92
N ARG A 203 -20.35 -29.29 32.07
CA ARG A 203 -19.40 -28.79 33.09
C ARG A 203 -18.00 -28.35 32.63
N TYR A 204 -17.78 -28.04 31.36
CA TYR A 204 -16.51 -27.47 30.92
C TYR A 204 -16.65 -26.03 30.41
N CYS A 205 -16.53 -25.09 31.35
CA CYS A 205 -16.30 -23.68 31.06
C CYS A 205 -15.00 -23.28 31.80
N SER A 206 -13.87 -23.29 31.10
CA SER A 206 -12.63 -22.70 31.63
C SER A 206 -11.70 -22.28 30.51
N ARG A 207 -11.52 -20.95 30.44
CA ARG A 207 -10.26 -20.23 30.24
C ARG A 207 -9.27 -20.85 29.25
N TYR A 208 -9.27 -20.38 28.01
CA TYR A 208 -8.04 -19.89 27.34
C TYR A 208 -8.44 -18.87 26.27
N GLY A 209 -7.98 -17.63 26.45
CA GLY A 209 -8.01 -16.59 25.42
C GLY A 209 -6.90 -16.85 24.42
N HIS A 210 -7.26 -17.15 23.18
CA HIS A 210 -6.35 -17.17 22.04
C HIS A 210 -6.62 -15.93 21.16
N PRO A 211 -5.61 -15.10 20.86
CA PRO A 211 -5.80 -13.89 20.03
C PRO A 211 -6.02 -14.17 18.54
N LEU A 212 -5.86 -15.41 18.08
CA LEU A 212 -5.82 -15.73 16.64
C LEU A 212 -7.19 -16.07 16.01
N ALA A 213 -8.25 -16.23 16.81
CA ALA A 213 -9.57 -16.57 16.30
C ALA A 213 -10.40 -15.36 15.83
N VAL A 214 -10.01 -14.13 16.19
CA VAL A 214 -10.81 -12.93 15.91
C VAL A 214 -10.60 -12.40 14.48
N CYS A 215 -9.45 -12.67 13.84
CA CYS A 215 -9.20 -12.19 12.46
C CYS A 215 -10.03 -12.91 11.38
N ALA A 216 -10.44 -14.17 11.59
CA ALA A 216 -11.25 -14.88 10.60
C ALA A 216 -12.74 -14.47 10.65
N THR A 217 -13.25 -14.09 11.83
CA THR A 217 -14.68 -13.79 12.00
C THR A 217 -15.06 -12.39 11.51
N ILE A 218 -14.16 -11.41 11.59
CA ILE A 218 -14.42 -10.03 11.12
C ILE A 218 -14.53 -9.96 9.60
N GLY A 219 -13.75 -10.76 8.85
CA GLY A 219 -13.83 -10.81 7.39
C GLY A 219 -15.13 -11.42 6.85
N LEU A 220 -15.69 -12.42 7.56
CA LEU A 220 -16.92 -13.11 7.14
C LEU A 220 -18.21 -12.37 7.51
N THR A 221 -18.18 -11.46 8.49
CA THR A 221 -19.36 -10.66 8.88
C THR A 221 -19.51 -9.39 8.07
N ALA A 222 -18.41 -8.76 7.60
CA ALA A 222 -18.46 -7.58 6.74
C ALA A 222 -19.06 -7.86 5.35
N GLN A 223 -18.99 -9.10 4.85
CA GLN A 223 -19.55 -9.48 3.55
C GLN A 223 -21.06 -9.72 3.57
N ARG A 224 -21.71 -9.66 4.75
CA ARG A 224 -23.13 -10.00 4.93
C ARG A 224 -24.03 -8.84 5.39
N ALA A 225 -23.48 -7.64 5.52
CA ALA A 225 -24.24 -6.45 5.93
C ALA A 225 -24.31 -5.40 4.81
N GLY A 226 -25.44 -5.39 4.09
CA GLY A 226 -26.12 -4.14 3.73
C GLY A 226 -25.63 -3.36 2.51
N VAL A 227 -25.91 -3.85 1.31
CA VAL A 227 -26.29 -2.96 0.20
C VAL A 227 -27.74 -2.55 0.44
N ASN A 228 -27.96 -1.43 1.11
CA ASN A 228 -29.24 -0.72 1.01
C ASN A 228 -28.95 0.73 0.64
N ALA A 229 -29.44 1.07 -0.55
CA ALA A 229 -29.36 2.37 -1.18
C ALA A 229 -30.05 3.44 -0.33
N LEU A 230 -29.38 4.57 -0.15
CA LEU A 230 -30.04 5.83 0.14
C LEU A 230 -29.86 6.74 -1.09
N ARG A 231 -30.95 6.83 -1.86
CA ARG A 231 -31.19 7.93 -2.79
C ARG A 231 -31.25 9.23 -1.97
N TYR A 232 -30.41 10.20 -2.32
CA TYR A 232 -30.67 11.59 -1.97
C TYR A 232 -31.49 12.18 -3.12
N GLU A 233 -32.75 12.51 -2.82
CA GLU A 233 -33.54 13.47 -3.59
C GLU A 233 -32.94 14.86 -3.33
N THR A 234 -32.54 15.54 -4.38
CA THR A 234 -32.21 16.97 -4.35
C THR A 234 -33.51 17.75 -4.55
N ASP A 235 -33.97 18.41 -3.50
CA ASP A 235 -35.02 19.42 -3.59
C ASP A 235 -34.47 20.70 -4.23
N ASP A 236 -35.12 21.09 -5.33
CA ASP A 236 -35.10 22.42 -5.89
C ASP A 236 -35.60 23.43 -4.85
N SER A 237 -34.80 24.46 -4.58
CA SER A 237 -35.34 25.73 -4.07
C SER A 237 -34.64 26.90 -4.73
N THR A 238 -35.37 27.46 -5.69
CA THR A 238 -35.31 28.83 -6.19
C THR A 238 -35.24 29.85 -5.05
N PHE A 239 -34.25 30.74 -5.10
CA PHE A 239 -34.38 32.19 -4.84
C PHE A 239 -33.19 32.94 -5.44
#